data_AF-A0AA39JKP7-F1
#
_entry.id   AF-A0AA39JKP7-F1
#
_cell.length_a   1.000
_cell.length_b   1.000
_cell.length_c   1.000
_cell.angle_alpha   90.00
_cell.angle_beta   90.00
_cell.angle_gamma   90.00
#
_symmetry.space_group_name_H-M   'P 1'
#
loop_
_entity.id
_entity.type
_entity.pdbx_description
1 polymer ?
#
loop_
_entity_poly.entity_id
_entity_poly.type
_entity_poly.pdbx_seq_one_letter_code
_entity_poly.pdbx_strand_id
1 'polypeptide(L)'
;MEEWKPTKVKDLDMVELSNRYFRPWNNSNKEDIPFSPDIDPMGILAKIAQQKWVHTEDNEVGYFRGLIDEAGKKRYMMVKPQMLRIGDIVEAQCSMVFMKTNNGVTKTKLILRAIALANSDHSSKANAERRNTANTPSQSVVKMKRKIGFEDEEDDIQTAAKMFNRMEMEEEEEIMMST
;
A
#
# COMPACT_ATOMS: atom_id res chain seq x y z
N MET A 1 -5.79 -38.90 4.16
CA MET A 1 -5.41 -37.47 4.20
C MET A 1 -5.77 -36.87 2.87
N GLU A 2 -6.41 -35.71 2.81
CA GLU A 2 -6.71 -35.09 1.52
C GLU A 2 -5.42 -34.66 0.84
N GLU A 3 -5.29 -34.94 -0.46
CA GLU A 3 -4.15 -34.51 -1.25
C GLU A 3 -4.14 -32.98 -1.34
N TRP A 4 -3.01 -32.36 -0.98
CA TRP A 4 -2.86 -30.91 -1.12
C TRP A 4 -2.74 -30.56 -2.60
N LYS A 5 -3.60 -29.66 -3.07
CA LYS A 5 -3.58 -29.18 -4.45
C LYS A 5 -3.26 -27.69 -4.44
N PRO A 6 -2.27 -27.24 -5.23
CA PRO A 6 -1.99 -25.81 -5.36
C PRO A 6 -3.18 -25.09 -5.99
N THR A 7 -3.40 -23.86 -5.56
CA THR A 7 -4.37 -22.97 -6.21
C THR A 7 -3.74 -22.44 -7.50
N LYS A 8 -4.49 -22.31 -8.59
CA LYS A 8 -3.95 -21.72 -9.84
C LYS A 8 -4.37 -20.27 -9.97
N VAL A 9 -3.41 -19.39 -10.25
CA VAL A 9 -3.66 -17.98 -10.59
C VAL A 9 -2.92 -17.66 -11.89
N LYS A 10 -3.67 -17.32 -12.95
CA LYS A 10 -3.10 -17.08 -14.29
C LYS A 10 -2.19 -18.23 -14.76
N ASP A 11 -2.66 -19.46 -14.56
CA ASP A 11 -1.97 -20.72 -14.89
C ASP A 11 -0.68 -21.01 -14.10
N LEU A 12 -0.35 -20.19 -13.11
CA LEU A 12 0.75 -20.44 -12.18
C LEU A 12 0.24 -21.13 -10.92
N ASP A 13 1.00 -22.11 -10.44
CA ASP A 13 0.75 -22.75 -9.15
C ASP A 13 1.06 -21.77 -8.01
N MET A 14 0.11 -21.64 -7.09
CA MET A 14 0.15 -20.72 -5.97
C MET A 14 -0.05 -21.47 -4.65
N VAL A 15 0.73 -21.06 -3.66
CA VAL A 15 0.53 -21.45 -2.26
C VAL A 15 -0.29 -20.36 -1.56
N GLU A 16 -1.48 -20.70 -1.09
CA GLU A 16 -2.31 -19.79 -0.30
C GLU A 16 -1.88 -19.81 1.17
N LEU A 17 -1.42 -18.66 1.67
CA LEU A 17 -1.10 -18.42 3.08
C LEU A 17 -2.02 -17.35 3.62
N SER A 18 -2.78 -17.66 4.68
CA SER A 18 -3.66 -16.69 5.31
C SER A 18 -3.74 -16.90 6.83
N ASN A 19 -3.95 -15.82 7.57
CA ASN A 19 -4.35 -15.88 8.97
C ASN A 19 -5.66 -15.11 9.15
N ARG A 20 -6.52 -15.61 10.04
CA ARG A 20 -7.79 -14.95 10.34
C ARG A 20 -7.55 -13.93 11.44
N TYR A 21 -8.06 -12.71 11.27
CA TYR A 21 -8.06 -11.70 12.34
C TYR A 21 -8.81 -12.17 13.59
N PHE A 22 -9.81 -13.03 13.43
CA PHE A 22 -10.68 -13.44 14.52
C PHE A 22 -10.81 -14.96 14.63
N ARG A 23 -11.13 -15.41 15.84
CA ARG A 23 -11.70 -16.75 16.10
C ARG A 23 -12.97 -16.63 16.95
N PRO A 24 -13.90 -17.59 16.86
CA PRO A 24 -15.06 -17.61 17.74
C PRO A 24 -14.62 -17.64 19.21
N TRP A 25 -15.34 -16.91 20.06
CA TRP A 25 -15.15 -16.98 21.51
C TRP A 25 -15.41 -18.40 22.03
N ASN A 26 -14.51 -18.92 22.87
CA ASN A 26 -14.70 -20.13 23.64
C ASN A 26 -14.06 -19.96 25.03
N ASN A 27 -14.46 -20.77 26.01
CA ASN A 27 -13.95 -20.68 27.39
C ASN A 27 -12.46 -21.02 27.55
N SER A 28 -11.79 -21.50 26.50
CA SER A 28 -10.36 -21.81 26.49
C SER A 28 -9.51 -20.71 25.84
N ASN A 29 -10.13 -19.68 25.30
CA ASN A 29 -9.41 -18.62 24.60
C ASN A 29 -8.64 -17.79 25.63
N LYS A 30 -7.37 -17.53 25.29
CA LYS A 30 -6.52 -16.60 26.03
C LYS A 30 -7.06 -15.18 25.88
N GLU A 31 -6.56 -14.28 26.72
CA GLU A 31 -6.86 -12.85 26.74
C GLU A 31 -6.96 -12.26 25.33
N ASP A 32 -7.97 -11.40 25.13
CA ASP A 32 -8.18 -10.67 23.89
C ASP A 32 -7.06 -9.63 23.72
N ILE A 33 -6.34 -9.71 22.61
CA ILE A 33 -5.25 -8.78 22.27
C ILE A 33 -5.84 -7.67 21.39
N PRO A 34 -5.62 -6.39 21.72
CA PRO A 34 -6.08 -5.30 20.87
C PRO A 34 -5.30 -5.26 19.56
N PHE A 35 -5.96 -4.91 18.45
CA PHE A 35 -5.27 -4.68 17.18
C PHE A 35 -4.31 -3.49 17.29
N SER A 36 -3.14 -3.61 16.66
CA SER A 36 -2.25 -2.48 16.44
C SER A 36 -2.94 -1.40 15.61
N PRO A 37 -2.71 -0.09 15.90
CA PRO A 37 -3.18 1.01 15.04
C PRO A 37 -2.70 0.92 13.59
N ASP A 38 -1.62 0.18 13.33
CA ASP A 38 -1.13 -0.06 11.97
C ASP A 38 -1.97 -1.08 11.20
N ILE A 39 -2.73 -1.94 11.90
CA ILE A 39 -3.62 -2.96 11.34
C ILE A 39 -5.07 -2.47 11.31
N ASP A 40 -5.50 -1.77 12.36
CA ASP A 40 -6.85 -1.21 12.47
C ASP A 40 -6.85 0.30 12.75
N PRO A 41 -6.41 1.15 11.78
CA PRO A 41 -6.31 2.60 12.00
C PRO A 41 -7.62 3.28 12.38
N MET A 42 -8.76 2.70 11.99
CA MET A 42 -10.09 3.26 12.16
C MET A 42 -10.91 2.56 13.27
N GLY A 43 -10.31 1.57 13.95
CA GLY A 43 -11.00 0.77 14.97
C GLY A 43 -12.16 -0.08 14.42
N ILE A 44 -12.19 -0.36 13.12
CA ILE A 44 -13.29 -1.10 12.47
C ILE A 44 -13.22 -2.58 12.87
N LEU A 45 -12.04 -3.17 12.91
CA LEU A 45 -11.87 -4.57 13.33
C LEU A 45 -12.24 -4.72 14.80
N ALA A 46 -11.80 -3.80 15.66
CA ALA A 46 -12.18 -3.78 17.07
C ALA A 46 -13.71 -3.66 17.25
N LYS A 47 -14.38 -2.81 16.46
CA LYS A 47 -15.85 -2.67 16.49
C LYS A 47 -16.61 -3.91 16.02
N ILE A 48 -16.01 -4.72 15.14
CA ILE A 48 -16.61 -5.98 14.65
C ILE A 48 -16.42 -7.11 15.65
N ALA A 49 -15.30 -7.12 16.39
CA ALA A 49 -14.96 -8.19 17.34
C ALA A 49 -16.08 -8.43 18.37
N GLN A 50 -16.57 -7.34 18.97
CA GLN A 50 -17.63 -7.32 20.00
C GLN A 50 -17.50 -8.51 20.98
N GLN A 51 -18.59 -9.21 21.28
CA GLN A 51 -18.61 -10.31 22.26
C GLN A 51 -18.43 -11.70 21.65
N LYS A 52 -18.49 -11.84 20.33
CA LYS A 52 -18.53 -13.16 19.67
C LYS A 52 -17.19 -13.62 19.10
N TRP A 53 -16.28 -12.68 18.89
CA TRP A 53 -15.02 -12.91 18.23
C TRP A 53 -13.87 -12.43 19.12
N VAL A 54 -12.78 -13.18 19.16
CA VAL A 54 -11.57 -12.84 19.90
C VAL A 54 -10.40 -12.69 18.94
N HIS A 55 -9.50 -11.75 19.22
CA HIS A 55 -8.19 -11.65 18.63
C HIS A 55 -7.16 -12.15 19.64
N THR A 56 -6.31 -13.10 19.23
CA THR A 56 -5.28 -13.66 20.10
C THR A 56 -3.93 -13.60 19.39
N GLU A 57 -2.84 -13.89 20.11
CA GLU A 57 -1.48 -14.01 19.54
C GLU A 57 -1.47 -14.92 18.31
N ASP A 58 -2.33 -15.93 18.32
CA ASP A 58 -2.48 -16.92 17.27
C ASP A 58 -3.10 -16.35 15.96
N ASN A 59 -3.60 -15.12 16.02
CA ASN A 59 -4.19 -14.36 14.94
C ASN A 59 -3.29 -13.21 14.45
N GLU A 60 -2.21 -12.92 15.16
CA GLU A 60 -1.24 -11.93 14.71
C GLU A 60 -0.37 -12.48 13.56
N VAL A 61 0.06 -11.55 12.72
CA VAL A 61 1.05 -11.78 11.67
C VAL A 61 2.17 -10.76 11.88
N GLY A 62 3.40 -11.25 12.04
CA GLY A 62 4.56 -10.40 12.17
C GLY A 62 5.00 -9.83 10.81
N TYR A 63 5.25 -8.53 10.74
CA TYR A 63 5.75 -7.87 9.53
C TYR A 63 7.17 -7.37 9.76
N PHE A 64 8.09 -7.79 8.89
CA PHE A 64 9.51 -7.52 9.05
C PHE A 64 10.16 -6.97 7.78
N ARG A 65 11.30 -6.30 7.95
CA ARG A 65 12.24 -6.00 6.88
C ARG A 65 13.57 -6.71 7.17
N GLY A 66 14.05 -7.46 6.19
CA GLY A 66 15.39 -8.04 6.23
C GLY A 66 16.44 -6.96 6.06
N LEU A 67 17.44 -6.96 6.94
CA LEU A 67 18.64 -6.17 6.84
C LEU A 67 19.85 -7.10 6.83
N ILE A 68 20.89 -6.70 6.10
CA ILE A 68 22.20 -7.34 6.18
C ILE A 68 23.07 -6.42 7.02
N ASP A 69 23.57 -6.93 8.13
CA ASP A 69 24.47 -6.21 9.03
C ASP A 69 25.87 -6.07 8.40
N GLU A 70 26.73 -5.23 8.97
CA GLU A 70 28.11 -5.01 8.49
C GLU A 70 28.93 -6.31 8.48
N ALA A 71 28.61 -7.25 9.38
CA ALA A 71 29.19 -8.58 9.45
C ALA A 71 28.56 -9.60 8.46
N GLY A 72 27.69 -9.16 7.55
CA GLY A 72 26.99 -10.03 6.59
C GLY A 72 25.85 -10.86 7.19
N LYS A 73 25.52 -10.67 8.48
CA LYS A 73 24.47 -11.42 9.17
C LYS A 73 23.10 -10.83 8.88
N LYS A 74 22.14 -11.67 8.52
CA LYS A 74 20.74 -11.27 8.33
C LYS A 74 20.09 -10.92 9.67
N ARG A 75 19.57 -9.69 9.79
CA ARG A 75 18.75 -9.21 10.89
C ARG A 75 17.35 -8.86 10.39
N TYR A 76 16.37 -8.88 11.27
CA TYR A 76 15.00 -8.50 10.97
C TYR A 76 14.57 -7.37 11.89
N MET A 77 13.94 -6.34 11.33
CA MET A 77 13.29 -5.28 12.10
C MET A 77 11.79 -5.31 11.84
N MET A 78 10.98 -5.13 12.89
CA MET A 78 9.54 -4.96 12.72
C MET A 78 9.24 -3.73 11.86
N VAL A 79 8.26 -3.88 10.98
CA VAL A 79 7.78 -2.83 10.10
C VAL A 79 6.26 -2.84 10.05
N LYS A 80 5.69 -1.76 9.52
CA LYS A 80 4.26 -1.68 9.27
C LYS A 80 3.88 -2.51 8.04
N PRO A 81 2.71 -3.16 8.02
CA PRO A 81 2.25 -3.95 6.87
C PRO A 81 2.18 -3.13 5.57
N GLN A 82 1.90 -1.83 5.66
CA GLN A 82 1.83 -0.88 4.55
C GLN A 82 3.16 -0.72 3.79
N MET A 83 4.28 -1.18 4.37
CA MET A 83 5.57 -1.18 3.67
C MET A 83 5.65 -2.23 2.57
N LEU A 84 4.87 -3.31 2.67
CA LEU A 84 4.81 -4.37 1.66
C LEU A 84 3.88 -4.00 0.52
N ARG A 85 4.30 -4.30 -0.71
CA ARG A 85 3.59 -3.96 -1.94
C ARG A 85 3.55 -5.13 -2.91
N ILE A 86 2.58 -5.07 -3.82
CA ILE A 86 2.52 -6.00 -4.94
C ILE A 86 3.81 -5.86 -5.76
N GLY A 87 4.46 -7.00 -6.03
CA GLY A 87 5.73 -7.08 -6.74
C GLY A 87 6.96 -7.15 -5.82
N ASP A 88 6.79 -7.05 -4.50
CA ASP A 88 7.87 -7.33 -3.55
C ASP A 88 8.16 -8.83 -3.48
N ILE A 89 9.44 -9.15 -3.32
CA ILE A 89 9.90 -10.49 -2.97
C ILE A 89 9.98 -10.56 -1.45
N VAL A 90 9.29 -11.54 -0.88
CA VAL A 90 9.15 -11.71 0.56
C VAL A 90 9.49 -13.12 0.99
N GLU A 91 9.97 -13.26 2.22
CA GLU A 91 10.03 -14.53 2.93
C GLU A 91 8.80 -14.64 3.81
N ALA A 92 8.03 -15.72 3.64
CA ALA A 92 6.84 -15.98 4.44
C ALA A 92 7.10 -17.13 5.41
N GLN A 93 6.78 -16.90 6.68
CA GLN A 93 6.71 -17.94 7.70
C GLN A 93 5.27 -18.40 7.83
N CYS A 94 5.04 -19.71 7.82
CA CYS A 94 3.72 -20.29 8.04
C CYS A 94 3.76 -21.49 8.98
N SER A 95 2.63 -21.76 9.62
CA SER A 95 2.37 -23.00 10.34
C SER A 95 1.51 -23.92 9.50
N MET A 96 1.88 -25.19 9.42
CA MET A 96 1.03 -26.21 8.80
C MET A 96 0.15 -26.88 9.87
N VAL A 97 -1.15 -26.94 9.61
CA VAL A 97 -2.13 -27.47 10.55
C VAL A 97 -3.00 -28.50 9.87
N PHE A 98 -3.29 -29.59 10.59
CA PHE A 98 -4.13 -30.68 10.13
C PHE A 98 -5.47 -30.65 10.88
N MET A 99 -6.56 -30.50 10.15
CA MET A 99 -7.90 -30.39 10.71
C MET A 99 -8.75 -31.56 10.23
N LYS A 100 -9.36 -32.31 11.16
CA LYS A 100 -10.38 -33.29 10.81
C LYS A 100 -11.67 -32.56 10.46
N THR A 101 -12.21 -32.85 9.29
CA THR A 101 -13.54 -32.38 8.90
C THR A 101 -14.62 -33.31 9.44
N ASN A 102 -15.86 -32.83 9.51
CA ASN A 102 -17.01 -33.62 9.95
C ASN A 102 -17.22 -34.89 9.10
N ASN A 103 -16.71 -34.90 7.87
CA ASN A 103 -16.78 -36.03 6.95
C ASN A 103 -15.65 -37.07 7.17
N GLY A 104 -14.87 -36.93 8.26
CA GLY A 104 -13.76 -37.82 8.59
C GLY A 104 -12.47 -37.58 7.80
N VAL A 105 -12.49 -36.68 6.81
CA VAL A 105 -11.32 -36.31 6.00
C VAL A 105 -10.45 -35.31 6.74
N THR A 106 -9.14 -35.56 6.84
CA THR A 106 -8.17 -34.60 7.36
C THR A 106 -7.73 -33.64 6.26
N LYS A 107 -8.01 -32.35 6.45
CA LYS A 107 -7.57 -31.24 5.61
C LYS A 107 -6.30 -30.59 6.16
N THR A 108 -5.40 -30.22 5.26
CA THR A 108 -4.20 -29.44 5.59
C THR A 108 -4.46 -27.96 5.30
N LYS A 109 -4.10 -27.09 6.23
CA LYS A 109 -4.14 -25.63 6.03
C LYS A 109 -2.80 -25.01 6.43
N LEU A 110 -2.36 -24.03 5.65
CA LEU A 110 -1.21 -23.19 5.99
C LEU A 110 -1.72 -21.89 6.62
N ILE A 111 -1.24 -21.59 7.83
CA ILE A 111 -1.53 -20.36 8.56
C ILE A 111 -0.34 -19.44 8.44
N LEU A 112 -0.55 -18.24 7.90
CA LEU A 112 0.50 -17.22 7.83
C LEU A 112 0.88 -16.74 9.25
N ARG A 113 2.18 -16.70 9.55
CA ARG A 113 2.70 -16.24 10.86
C ARG A 113 3.56 -14.99 10.76
N ALA A 114 4.36 -14.88 9.71
CA ALA A 114 5.15 -13.69 9.46
C ALA A 114 5.44 -13.48 7.98
N ILE A 115 5.69 -12.22 7.60
CA ILE A 115 6.20 -11.83 6.29
C ILE A 115 7.42 -10.92 6.50
N ALA A 116 8.53 -11.24 5.86
CA ALA A 116 9.73 -10.41 5.85
C ALA A 116 10.04 -9.94 4.42
N LEU A 117 10.17 -8.62 4.23
CA LEU A 117 10.62 -8.05 2.96
C LEU A 117 12.07 -8.47 2.67
N ALA A 118 12.30 -9.16 1.55
CA ALA A 118 13.61 -9.60 1.10
C ALA A 118 14.16 -8.71 -0.01
N ASN A 119 13.34 -8.34 -1.00
CA ASN A 119 13.73 -7.44 -2.08
C ASN A 119 12.52 -6.64 -2.59
N SER A 120 12.66 -5.31 -2.72
CA SER A 120 11.65 -4.37 -3.22
C SER A 120 12.04 -3.66 -4.52
N ASP A 121 13.13 -4.07 -5.18
CA ASP A 121 13.66 -3.41 -6.37
C ASP A 121 12.68 -3.49 -7.54
N HIS A 122 12.05 -4.65 -7.72
CA HIS A 122 11.06 -4.86 -8.79
C HIS A 122 9.84 -3.96 -8.62
N SER A 123 9.27 -3.91 -7.42
CA SER A 123 8.12 -3.04 -7.14
C SER A 123 8.50 -1.56 -7.25
N SER A 124 9.70 -1.19 -6.82
CA SER A 124 10.22 0.19 -6.87
C SER A 124 10.44 0.66 -8.30
N LYS A 125 11.11 -0.15 -9.14
CA LYS A 125 11.34 0.15 -10.57
C LYS A 125 10.01 0.27 -11.32
N ALA A 126 9.11 -0.70 -11.15
CA ALA A 126 7.79 -0.67 -11.79
C ALA A 126 6.95 0.54 -11.36
N ASN A 127 7.14 1.05 -10.14
CA ASN A 127 6.45 2.25 -9.67
C ASN A 127 7.10 3.54 -10.17
N ALA A 128 8.43 3.57 -10.29
CA ALA A 128 9.16 4.67 -10.91
C ALA A 128 8.79 4.82 -12.39
N GLU A 129 8.72 3.71 -13.13
CA GLU A 129 8.26 3.70 -14.52
C GLU A 129 6.83 4.23 -14.67
N ARG A 130 5.89 3.78 -13.82
CA ARG A 130 4.52 4.30 -13.80
C ARG A 130 4.44 5.80 -13.52
N ARG A 131 5.32 6.33 -12.68
CA ARG A 131 5.39 7.78 -12.41
C ARG A 131 5.98 8.53 -13.60
N ASN A 132 7.01 7.97 -14.23
CA ASN A 132 7.64 8.58 -15.39
C ASN A 132 6.71 8.60 -16.61
N THR A 133 5.87 7.58 -16.81
CA THR A 133 4.85 7.58 -17.87
C THR A 133 3.68 8.53 -17.57
N ALA A 134 3.34 8.74 -16.31
CA ALA A 134 2.39 9.78 -15.92
C ALA A 134 2.97 11.20 -16.08
N ASN A 135 4.29 11.34 -16.01
CA ASN A 135 5.03 12.60 -16.14
C ASN A 135 5.56 12.87 -17.56
N THR A 136 5.43 11.93 -18.51
CA THR A 136 5.58 12.27 -19.92
C THR A 136 4.56 13.37 -20.23
N PRO A 137 4.97 14.50 -20.84
CA PRO A 137 4.02 15.54 -21.22
C PRO A 137 3.07 14.95 -22.26
N SER A 138 1.92 14.44 -21.79
CA SER A 138 0.75 14.26 -22.63
C SER A 138 0.48 15.62 -23.25
N GLN A 139 0.28 15.67 -24.58
CA GLN A 139 -0.27 16.85 -25.25
C GLN A 139 -1.36 17.43 -24.35
N SER A 140 -1.20 18.71 -24.00
CA SER A 140 -1.96 19.41 -22.98
C SER A 140 -3.46 19.17 -23.14
N VAL A 141 -4.01 18.17 -22.44
CA VAL A 141 -5.43 18.17 -22.14
C VAL A 141 -5.55 19.21 -21.04
N VAL A 142 -6.03 20.39 -21.41
CA VAL A 142 -6.38 21.47 -20.49
C VAL A 142 -7.35 20.88 -19.46
N LYS A 143 -6.82 20.43 -18.32
CA LYS A 143 -7.63 20.04 -17.18
C LYS A 143 -8.09 21.34 -16.54
N MET A 144 -9.31 21.76 -16.85
CA MET A 144 -10.00 22.81 -16.10
C MET A 144 -10.03 22.39 -14.62
N LYS A 145 -9.17 23.00 -13.80
CA LYS A 145 -9.32 22.96 -12.35
C LYS A 145 -10.53 23.82 -11.99
N ARG A 146 -11.44 23.28 -11.17
CA ARG A 146 -12.59 24.01 -10.63
C ARG A 146 -12.05 25.09 -9.67
N LYS A 147 -12.34 26.37 -9.94
CA LYS A 147 -11.99 27.48 -9.03
C LYS A 147 -12.61 27.21 -7.64
N ILE A 148 -11.78 27.25 -6.60
CA ILE A 148 -12.18 27.33 -5.20
C ILE A 148 -11.79 28.75 -4.77
N GLY A 149 -12.77 29.57 -4.41
CA GLY A 149 -12.60 31.03 -4.29
C GLY A 149 -12.02 31.50 -2.95
N PHE A 150 -10.85 30.98 -2.56
CA PHE A 150 -10.18 31.38 -1.30
C PHE A 150 -8.64 31.41 -1.39
N GLU A 151 -8.04 31.53 -2.57
CA GLU A 151 -6.62 31.88 -2.69
C GLU A 151 -6.54 33.30 -3.24
N ASP A 152 -6.09 34.23 -2.41
CA ASP A 152 -5.79 35.61 -2.79
C ASP A 152 -4.64 35.62 -3.81
N GLU A 153 -4.89 36.24 -4.96
CA GLU A 153 -3.99 36.35 -6.11
C GLU A 153 -2.83 37.32 -5.82
N GLU A 154 -1.66 36.83 -5.40
CA GLU A 154 -0.43 37.65 -5.32
C GLU A 154 0.47 37.57 -6.58
N ASP A 155 0.09 36.79 -7.61
CA ASP A 155 0.93 36.58 -8.80
C ASP A 155 0.51 37.35 -10.07
N ASP A 156 -0.55 38.17 -10.04
CA ASP A 156 -1.05 38.87 -11.24
C ASP A 156 -0.35 40.20 -11.55
N ILE A 157 0.49 40.72 -10.64
CA ILE A 157 1.19 42.00 -10.84
C ILE A 157 2.27 41.89 -11.93
N GLN A 158 2.96 40.75 -12.04
CA GLN A 158 4.05 40.59 -13.02
C GLN A 158 3.54 40.44 -14.46
N THR A 159 2.32 39.89 -14.65
CA THR A 159 1.74 39.70 -15.98
C THR A 159 1.14 41.00 -16.52
N ALA A 160 0.50 41.80 -15.65
CA ALA A 160 -0.03 43.12 -16.03
C ALA A 160 1.09 44.11 -16.40
N ALA A 161 2.19 44.14 -15.65
CA ALA A 161 3.33 45.01 -15.95
C ALA A 161 3.99 44.69 -17.30
N LYS A 162 4.05 43.40 -17.69
CA LYS A 162 4.57 42.99 -19.01
C LYS A 162 3.64 43.36 -20.15
N MET A 163 2.32 43.32 -19.95
CA MET A 163 1.36 43.73 -20.99
C MET A 163 1.35 45.24 -21.19
N PHE A 164 1.50 46.02 -20.11
CA PHE A 164 1.54 47.48 -20.21
C PHE A 164 2.81 47.98 -20.95
N ASN A 165 3.98 47.43 -20.61
CA ASN A 165 5.22 47.77 -21.32
C ASN A 165 5.21 47.34 -22.79
N ARG A 166 4.43 46.31 -23.17
CA ARG A 166 4.31 45.89 -24.57
C ARG A 166 3.42 46.84 -25.38
N MET A 167 2.37 47.39 -24.77
CA MET A 167 1.53 48.39 -25.44
C MET A 167 2.26 49.73 -25.63
N GLU A 168 3.03 50.20 -24.64
CA GLU A 168 3.79 51.46 -24.80
C GLU A 168 4.78 51.41 -25.98
N MET A 169 5.47 50.27 -26.19
CA MET A 169 6.37 50.15 -27.34
C MET A 169 5.63 50.05 -28.68
N GLU A 170 4.46 49.41 -28.72
CA GLU A 170 3.64 49.31 -29.94
C GLU A 170 3.04 50.68 -30.33
N GLU A 171 2.69 51.51 -29.34
CA GLU A 171 2.14 52.87 -29.56
C GLU A 171 3.24 53.87 -30.01
N GLU A 172 4.46 53.76 -29.47
CA GLU A 172 5.61 54.57 -29.93
C GLU A 172 6.07 54.21 -31.36
N GLU A 173 6.04 52.92 -31.75
CA GLU A 173 6.36 52.50 -33.12
C GLU A 173 5.31 52.99 -34.14
N GLU A 174 4.04 53.04 -33.79
CA GLU A 174 2.97 53.49 -34.69
C GLU A 174 3.01 55.01 -34.92
N ILE A 175 3.40 55.78 -33.91
CA ILE A 175 3.60 57.24 -34.01
C ILE A 175 4.84 57.58 -34.85
N MET A 176 5.91 56.78 -34.75
CA MET A 176 7.15 56.98 -35.51
C MET A 176 7.04 56.60 -37.00
N MET A 177 6.03 55.81 -37.38
CA MET A 177 5.76 55.42 -38.78
C MET A 177 4.74 56.31 -39.49
N SER A 178 4.20 57.32 -38.82
CA SER A 178 3.14 58.22 -39.34
C SER A 178 3.52 59.71 -39.42
N THR A 179 4.80 60.05 -39.28
CA THR A 179 5.37 61.39 -39.55
C THR A 179 6.32 61.36 -40.76
#